data_AF-A0A7S2QS11-F1
#
_entry.id   AF-A0A7S2QS11-F1
#
_cell.length_a   1.000
_cell.length_b   1.000
_cell.length_c   1.000
_cell.angle_alpha   90.00
_cell.angle_beta   90.00
_cell.angle_gamma   90.00
#
_symmetry.space_group_name_H-M   'P 1'
#
loop_
_entity.id
_entity.type
_entity.pdbx_description
1 polymer ?
#
loop_
_entity_poly.entity_id
_entity_poly.type
_entity_poly.pdbx_seq_one_letter_code
_entity_poly.pdbx_strand_id
1 'polypeptide(L)'
;QAEDETISFTGGVKYITHLLPVLRGFAGAAEEVVRSLAVSSLSTLARQMQSVEDLDELVQSLLDADGTMYRVSACYLLPTIIQRILQLTNHTTDNTTDQQTNLTPEAEKFLEIYSELSEGPLLVRRAAV
;
A
#
# COMPACT_ATOMS: atom_id res chain seq x y z
N GLN A 1 -16.75 -0.34 -13.17
CA GLN A 1 -16.84 1.08 -13.58
C GLN A 1 -17.09 2.05 -12.41
N ALA A 2 -16.75 1.69 -11.16
CA ALA A 2 -17.03 2.52 -9.97
C ALA A 2 -15.77 3.04 -9.24
N GLU A 3 -14.57 2.85 -9.81
CA GLU A 3 -13.31 3.16 -9.11
C GLU A 3 -12.81 4.60 -9.32
N ASP A 4 -13.48 5.39 -10.17
CA ASP A 4 -13.01 6.74 -10.57
C ASP A 4 -13.77 7.89 -9.87
N GLU A 5 -14.91 7.59 -9.24
CA GLU A 5 -15.82 8.63 -8.73
C GLU A 5 -15.38 9.21 -7.37
N THR A 6 -14.52 8.52 -6.63
CA THR A 6 -14.03 8.96 -5.31
C THR A 6 -13.14 10.21 -5.40
N ILE A 7 -12.46 10.42 -6.54
CA ILE A 7 -11.59 11.59 -6.78
C ILE A 7 -12.40 12.82 -7.18
N SER A 8 -13.53 12.63 -7.88
CA SER A 8 -14.39 13.74 -8.33
C SER A 8 -15.01 14.50 -7.16
N PHE A 9 -15.28 13.80 -6.04
CA PHE A 9 -15.86 14.42 -4.84
C PHE A 9 -14.84 15.19 -3.97
N THR A 10 -13.54 14.92 -4.10
CA THR A 10 -12.50 15.52 -3.26
C THR A 10 -11.64 16.57 -3.97
N GLY A 11 -11.81 16.78 -5.28
CA GLY A 11 -11.06 17.81 -6.01
C GLY A 11 -9.64 17.37 -6.41
N GLY A 12 -9.37 16.07 -6.49
CA GLY A 12 -8.11 15.51 -6.99
C GLY A 12 -7.19 14.90 -5.92
N VAL A 13 -6.06 14.34 -6.38
CA VAL A 13 -5.04 13.66 -5.55
C VAL A 13 -4.53 14.54 -4.40
N LYS A 14 -4.53 15.87 -4.59
CA LYS A 14 -4.13 16.84 -3.56
C LYS A 14 -4.95 16.78 -2.27
N TYR A 15 -6.19 16.31 -2.32
CA TYR A 15 -7.07 16.26 -1.15
C TYR A 15 -7.25 14.84 -0.60
N ILE A 16 -6.68 13.84 -1.27
CA ILE A 16 -6.68 12.44 -0.80
C ILE A 16 -6.03 12.34 0.58
N THR A 17 -4.98 13.13 0.83
CA THR A 17 -4.28 13.18 2.12
C THR A 17 -5.18 13.63 3.28
N HIS A 18 -6.26 14.39 3.02
CA HIS A 18 -7.24 14.77 4.05
C HIS A 18 -8.17 13.61 4.45
N LEU A 19 -8.37 12.61 3.57
CA LEU A 19 -9.18 11.43 3.88
C LEU A 19 -8.38 10.38 4.68
N LEU A 20 -7.05 10.39 4.59
CA LEU A 20 -6.18 9.41 5.23
C LEU A 20 -6.41 9.29 6.75
N PRO A 21 -6.51 10.37 7.55
CA PRO A 21 -6.73 10.24 8.99
C PRO A 21 -8.08 9.59 9.33
N VAL A 22 -9.12 9.89 8.55
CA VAL A 22 -10.47 9.36 8.77
C VAL A 22 -10.51 7.87 8.45
N LEU A 23 -9.99 7.48 7.29
CA LEU A 23 -9.94 6.09 6.88
C LEU A 23 -9.02 5.26 7.76
N ARG A 24 -7.90 5.84 8.24
CA ARG A 24 -7.05 5.22 9.26
C ARG A 24 -7.86 4.91 10.52
N GLY A 25 -8.61 5.88 11.04
CA GLY A 25 -9.47 5.66 12.21
C GLY A 25 -10.44 4.49 12.05
N PHE A 26 -11.04 4.32 10.87
CA PHE A 26 -11.92 3.20 10.57
C PHE A 26 -11.18 1.87 10.34
N ALA A 27 -9.94 1.91 9.84
CA ALA A 27 -9.11 0.73 9.68
C ALA A 27 -8.73 0.09 11.04
N GLY A 28 -8.85 0.83 12.14
CA GLY A 28 -8.71 0.31 13.50
C GLY A 28 -9.99 -0.21 14.14
N ALA A 29 -11.13 -0.14 13.45
CA ALA A 29 -12.42 -0.51 14.03
C ALA A 29 -12.46 -2.01 14.41
N ALA A 30 -13.07 -2.32 15.56
CA ALA A 30 -13.32 -3.70 15.97
C ALA A 30 -14.33 -4.38 15.02
N GLU A 31 -15.33 -3.64 14.58
CA GLU A 31 -16.33 -4.08 13.61
C GLU A 31 -15.67 -4.37 12.24
N GLU A 32 -15.76 -5.63 11.80
CA GLU A 32 -15.08 -6.10 10.59
C GLU A 32 -15.62 -5.44 9.32
N VAL A 33 -16.92 -5.18 9.26
CA VAL A 33 -17.54 -4.51 8.09
C VAL A 33 -17.00 -3.10 7.92
N VAL A 34 -16.86 -2.35 9.02
CA VAL A 34 -16.30 -0.98 8.99
C VAL A 34 -14.83 -1.02 8.57
N ARG A 35 -14.06 -1.93 9.18
CA ARG A 35 -12.63 -2.09 8.89
C ARG A 35 -12.37 -2.48 7.45
N SER A 36 -13.10 -3.45 6.92
CA SER A 36 -12.96 -3.91 5.53
C SER A 36 -13.30 -2.82 4.50
N LEU A 37 -14.34 -2.02 4.74
CA LEU A 37 -14.69 -0.87 3.90
C LEU A 37 -13.60 0.21 3.95
N ALA A 38 -13.02 0.47 5.12
CA ALA A 38 -11.92 1.40 5.28
C ALA A 38 -10.67 0.95 4.51
N VAL A 39 -10.28 -0.32 4.67
CA VAL A 39 -9.17 -0.93 3.92
C VAL A 39 -9.43 -0.87 2.42
N SER A 40 -10.62 -1.22 1.95
CA SER A 40 -10.96 -1.14 0.53
C SER A 40 -10.83 0.29 -0.01
N SER A 41 -11.25 1.29 0.76
CA SER A 41 -11.11 2.70 0.40
C SER A 41 -9.63 3.13 0.37
N LEU A 42 -8.84 2.74 1.37
CA LEU A 42 -7.40 2.99 1.43
C LEU A 42 -6.66 2.32 0.25
N SER A 43 -7.04 1.11 -0.14
CA SER A 43 -6.50 0.45 -1.35
C SER A 43 -6.77 1.27 -2.62
N THR A 44 -7.99 1.80 -2.78
CA THR A 44 -8.32 2.64 -3.93
C THR A 44 -7.46 3.90 -3.97
N LEU A 45 -7.27 4.56 -2.82
CA LEU A 45 -6.40 5.73 -2.71
C LEU A 45 -4.94 5.38 -3.00
N ALA A 46 -4.44 4.27 -2.46
CA ALA A 46 -3.06 3.82 -2.70
C ALA A 46 -2.78 3.60 -4.19
N ARG A 47 -3.73 3.07 -4.98
CA ARG A 47 -3.57 2.93 -6.44
C ARG A 47 -3.41 4.26 -7.18
N GLN A 48 -3.85 5.37 -6.57
CA GLN A 48 -3.85 6.70 -7.16
C GLN A 48 -2.67 7.57 -6.66
N MET A 49 -1.94 7.12 -5.64
CA MET A 49 -0.75 7.81 -5.15
C MET A 49 0.34 7.87 -6.23
N GLN A 50 1.06 8.98 -6.27
CA GLN A 50 2.01 9.31 -7.34
C GLN A 50 3.46 9.11 -6.92
N SER A 51 3.74 8.99 -5.63
CA SER A 51 5.07 8.81 -5.08
C SER A 51 5.14 7.55 -4.22
N VAL A 52 6.35 7.01 -4.07
CA VAL A 52 6.61 5.90 -3.15
C VAL A 52 6.49 6.41 -1.72
N GLU A 53 6.97 7.63 -1.47
CA GLU A 53 6.91 8.32 -0.19
C GLU A 53 5.48 8.42 0.39
N ASP A 54 4.48 8.72 -0.45
CA ASP A 54 3.07 8.76 -0.02
C ASP A 54 2.57 7.36 0.44
N LEU A 55 3.05 6.31 -0.22
CA LEU A 55 2.71 4.92 0.12
C LEU A 55 3.40 4.47 1.41
N ASP A 56 4.66 4.85 1.59
CA ASP A 56 5.42 4.63 2.83
C ASP A 56 4.71 5.28 4.01
N GLU A 57 4.34 6.56 3.89
CA GLU A 57 3.61 7.29 4.94
C GLU A 57 2.29 6.63 5.30
N LEU A 58 1.53 6.13 4.31
CA LEU A 58 0.30 5.39 4.54
C LEU A 58 0.55 4.13 5.39
N VAL A 59 1.54 3.31 5.01
CA VAL A 59 1.88 2.07 5.73
C VAL A 59 2.33 2.38 7.15
N GLN A 60 3.29 3.31 7.30
CA GLN A 60 3.81 3.70 8.60
C GLN A 60 2.70 4.22 9.51
N SER A 61 1.76 5.01 8.98
CA SER A 61 0.62 5.48 9.77
C SER A 61 -0.20 4.32 10.36
N LEU A 62 -0.36 3.20 9.67
CA LEU A 62 -1.08 2.05 10.20
C LEU A 62 -0.23 1.23 11.19
N LEU A 63 1.07 1.15 10.98
CA LEU A 63 1.98 0.42 11.87
C LEU A 63 2.21 1.16 13.19
N ASP A 64 2.27 2.48 13.16
CA ASP A 64 2.42 3.36 14.33
C ASP A 64 1.12 3.48 15.15
N ALA A 65 -0.01 3.02 14.60
CA ALA A 65 -1.27 3.05 15.33
C ALA A 65 -1.31 1.92 16.38
N ASP A 66 -1.67 2.27 17.61
CA ASP A 66 -1.87 1.29 18.67
C ASP A 66 -3.09 0.41 18.39
N GLY A 67 -2.85 -0.91 18.27
CA GLY A 67 -3.91 -1.91 18.15
C GLY A 67 -3.64 -2.93 17.05
N THR A 68 -3.93 -4.20 17.35
CA THR A 68 -3.73 -5.30 16.40
C THR A 68 -4.54 -5.15 15.12
N MET A 69 -5.70 -4.49 15.18
CA MET A 69 -6.57 -4.28 14.03
C MET A 69 -5.92 -3.40 12.95
N TYR A 70 -5.11 -2.41 13.33
CA TYR A 70 -4.40 -1.58 12.36
C TYR A 70 -3.33 -2.38 11.61
N ARG A 71 -2.63 -3.28 12.31
CA ARG A 71 -1.66 -4.21 11.70
C ARG A 71 -2.34 -5.17 10.73
N VAL A 72 -3.49 -5.73 11.13
CA VAL A 72 -4.32 -6.58 10.25
C VAL A 72 -4.74 -5.81 9.01
N SER A 73 -5.23 -4.58 9.16
CA SER A 73 -5.60 -3.71 8.04
C SER A 73 -4.41 -3.39 7.13
N ALA A 74 -3.22 -3.14 7.69
CA ALA A 74 -2.00 -2.94 6.91
C ALA A 74 -1.68 -4.18 6.05
N CYS A 75 -1.81 -5.39 6.60
CA CYS A 75 -1.60 -6.64 5.84
C CYS A 75 -2.50 -6.74 4.60
N TYR A 76 -3.75 -6.28 4.68
CA TYR A 76 -4.66 -6.28 3.54
C TYR A 76 -4.32 -5.21 2.48
N LEU A 77 -3.62 -4.14 2.86
CA LEU A 77 -3.20 -3.09 1.92
C LEU A 77 -1.91 -3.43 1.18
N LEU A 78 -1.02 -4.23 1.79
CA LEU A 78 0.30 -4.56 1.26
C LEU A 78 0.30 -5.01 -0.20
N PRO A 79 -0.59 -5.91 -0.69
CA PRO A 79 -0.58 -6.32 -2.10
C PRO A 79 -0.80 -5.14 -3.05
N THR A 80 -1.68 -4.21 -2.68
CA THR A 80 -1.99 -3.02 -3.49
C THR A 80 -0.79 -2.07 -3.51
N ILE A 81 -0.14 -1.86 -2.36
CA ILE A 81 1.03 -1.00 -2.22
C ILE A 81 2.21 -1.56 -3.01
N ILE A 82 2.51 -2.85 -2.88
CA ILE A 82 3.60 -3.51 -3.62
C ILE A 82 3.37 -3.37 -5.14
N GLN A 83 2.15 -3.66 -5.60
CA GLN A 83 1.81 -3.51 -7.02
C GLN A 83 2.00 -2.06 -7.48
N ARG A 84 1.63 -1.08 -6.65
CA ARG A 84 1.78 0.33 -6.99
C ARG A 84 3.24 0.78 -7.02
N ILE A 85 4.06 0.37 -6.06
CA ILE A 85 5.50 0.65 -6.03
C ILE A 85 6.13 0.11 -7.31
N LEU A 86 5.84 -1.15 -7.67
CA LEU A 86 6.36 -1.76 -8.91
C LEU A 86 5.96 -0.96 -10.16
N GLN A 87 4.74 -0.43 -10.23
CA GLN A 87 4.33 0.43 -11.33
C GLN A 87 5.14 1.73 -11.37
N LEU A 88 5.30 2.41 -10.22
CA LEU A 88 6.03 3.66 -10.11
C LEU A 88 7.53 3.48 -10.44
N THR A 89 8.14 2.37 -10.02
CA THR A 89 9.55 2.07 -10.31
C THR A 89 9.76 1.65 -11.76
N ASN A 90 8.88 0.82 -12.33
CA ASN A 90 9.03 0.34 -13.71
C ASN A 90 8.86 1.45 -14.77
N HIS A 91 8.06 2.49 -14.48
CA HIS A 91 7.97 3.66 -15.35
C HIS A 91 9.26 4.51 -15.36
N THR A 92 10.18 4.29 -14.43
CA THR A 92 11.46 5.02 -14.35
C THR A 92 12.58 4.30 -15.12
N THR A 93 12.42 3.01 -15.42
CA THR A 93 13.47 2.15 -16.03
C THR A 93 13.43 2.07 -17.56
N ASP A 94 12.54 2.79 -18.25
CA ASP A 94 12.36 2.68 -19.71
C ASP A 94 13.47 3.31 -20.58
N ASN A 95 14.68 3.56 -20.04
CA ASN A 95 15.79 4.13 -20.80
C ASN A 95 17.15 3.44 -20.67
N THR A 96 17.22 2.20 -20.16
CA THR A 96 18.43 1.39 -20.42
C THR A 96 18.10 -0.08 -20.48
N THR A 97 18.27 -0.64 -21.67
CA THR A 97 18.45 -2.05 -21.95
C THR A 97 19.42 -2.65 -20.93
N ASP A 98 18.95 -3.53 -20.07
CA ASP A 98 19.52 -4.86 -19.86
C ASP A 98 18.71 -5.63 -18.82
N GLN A 99 18.42 -6.88 -19.15
CA GLN A 99 17.71 -7.83 -18.32
C GLN A 99 18.54 -8.19 -17.09
N GLN A 100 18.28 -7.49 -15.98
CA GLN A 100 18.51 -8.00 -14.65
C GLN A 100 17.40 -7.43 -13.76
N THR A 101 16.63 -8.33 -13.15
CA THR A 101 15.64 -8.04 -12.12
C THR A 101 16.35 -7.52 -10.87
N ASN A 102 16.97 -6.35 -10.96
CA ASN A 102 17.47 -5.62 -9.81
C ASN A 102 16.29 -4.79 -9.31
N LEU A 103 15.62 -5.30 -8.27
CA LEU A 103 14.72 -4.47 -7.49
C LEU A 103 15.53 -3.27 -6.96
N THR A 104 14.92 -2.09 -6.92
CA THR A 104 15.58 -0.93 -6.31
C THR A 104 15.78 -1.17 -4.81
N PRO A 105 16.78 -0.54 -4.17
CA PRO A 105 17.02 -0.67 -2.73
C PRO A 105 15.78 -0.36 -1.88
N GLU A 106 14.93 0.55 -2.35
CA GLU A 106 13.64 0.89 -1.73
C GLU A 106 12.66 -0.28 -1.79
N ALA A 107 12.54 -0.94 -2.96
CA ALA A 107 11.68 -2.11 -3.12
C ALA A 107 12.20 -3.32 -2.34
N GLU A 108 13.52 -3.48 -2.22
CA GLU A 108 14.14 -4.50 -1.35
C GLU A 108 13.82 -4.25 0.12
N LYS A 109 13.95 -3.01 0.60
CA LYS A 109 13.58 -2.61 1.97
C LYS A 109 12.10 -2.87 2.26
N PHE A 110 11.22 -2.67 1.28
CA PHE A 110 9.81 -3.02 1.40
C PHE A 110 9.57 -4.52 1.52
N LEU A 111 10.31 -5.34 0.77
CA LEU A 111 10.26 -6.79 0.89
C LEU A 111 10.86 -7.29 2.20
N GLU A 112 11.85 -6.60 2.76
CA GLU A 112 12.40 -6.89 4.08
C GLU A 112 11.36 -6.63 5.18
N ILE A 113 10.71 -5.46 5.16
CA ILE A 113 9.57 -5.15 6.04
C ILE A 113 8.44 -6.18 5.88
N TYR A 114 8.17 -6.61 4.63
CA TYR A 114 7.21 -7.68 4.36
C TYR A 114 7.62 -9.00 5.01
N SER A 115 8.91 -9.37 4.94
CA SER A 115 9.41 -10.61 5.54
C SER A 115 9.25 -10.61 7.05
N GLU A 116 9.52 -9.49 7.71
CA GLU A 116 9.36 -9.30 9.16
C GLU A 116 7.89 -9.31 9.60
N LEU A 117 6.99 -8.73 8.79
CA LEU A 117 5.54 -8.79 9.00
C LEU A 117 4.95 -10.18 8.68
N SER A 118 5.62 -10.95 7.81
CA SER A 118 5.23 -12.30 7.36
C SER A 118 5.85 -13.43 8.17
N GLU A 119 6.30 -13.20 9.41
CA GLU A 119 6.57 -14.28 10.38
C GLU A 119 5.27 -15.03 10.82
N GLY A 120 4.31 -15.16 9.91
CA GLY A 120 3.34 -16.25 9.81
C GLY A 120 3.56 -16.98 8.49
N PRO A 121 3.65 -18.32 8.47
CA PRO A 121 4.24 -19.06 7.37
C PRO A 121 3.43 -18.87 6.08
N LEU A 122 4.16 -18.78 4.96
CA LEU A 122 3.73 -18.81 3.56
C LEU A 122 3.64 -17.42 2.91
N LEU A 123 4.69 -17.02 2.17
CA LEU A 123 4.62 -16.63 0.75
C LEU A 123 5.94 -16.06 0.17
N VAL A 124 7.12 -16.47 0.64
CA VAL A 124 8.40 -16.19 -0.06
C VAL A 124 9.11 -17.49 -0.44
N ARG A 125 8.46 -18.28 -1.31
CA ARG A 125 9.15 -19.31 -2.10
C ARG A 125 8.48 -19.45 -3.47
N ARG A 126 8.73 -18.47 -4.35
CA ARG A 126 8.75 -18.68 -5.81
C ARG A 126 9.30 -17.44 -6.54
N ALA A 127 10.61 -17.25 -6.45
CA ALA A 127 11.37 -16.45 -7.41
C ALA A 127 12.76 -17.06 -7.67
N ALA A 128 12.90 -18.38 -7.50
CA ALA A 128 14.12 -19.12 -7.80
C ALA A 128 13.77 -20.55 -8.25
N VAL A 129 13.24 -20.68 -9.47
CA VAL A 129 13.47 -21.79 -10.43
C VAL A 129 13.25 -21.23 -11.82
#